data_AF-A0A7K2T9P1-F1
#
_entry.id   AF-A0A7K2T9P1-F1
#
_cell.length_a   1.000
_cell.length_b   1.000
_cell.length_c   1.000
_cell.angle_alpha   90.00
_cell.angle_beta   90.00
_cell.angle_gamma   90.00
#
_symmetry.space_group_name_H-M   'P 1'
#
loop_
_entity.id
_entity.type
_entity.pdbx_description
1 polymer ?
#
loop_
_entity_poly.entity_id
_entity_poly.type
_entity_poly.pdbx_seq_one_letter_code
_entity_poly.pdbx_strand_id
1 'polypeptide(L)'
;MGPIIIVLIILVVLVFIALIKTIQVIPQASAAIVERFGRYTRTLNAGLNIVVPFIDTIRNRIDLREQVVPFPPQPVITQDNLVVNIDTVIYYQVTDARAATYEVASYIQAIEQLTVTTLRNIIGGMDLERTLTSREEINAALRGVLDEATGKWGIRVNRVELKAIEPPTSIQDSMEKQMRADRDKRAAILQAEGVRQSEILRAEGEKQSQILRAEGEAKAAALRAEGEAQAIRTVFESIHAGDPDQKLLSYQYLQMLPKIAEGDANKLWIVPSEIGDALKGLSGAFGNLGPMGGAPTPAPGAGLPSQDRREKPSID
;
A
#
# COMPACT_ATOMS: atom_id res chain seq x y z
N MET A 1 -11.93 56.07 70.74
CA MET A 1 -12.94 55.77 69.71
C MET A 1 -14.26 55.52 70.42
N GLY A 2 -15.29 56.34 70.22
CA GLY A 2 -16.59 56.12 70.87
C GLY A 2 -17.26 54.83 70.37
N PRO A 3 -18.07 54.15 71.20
CA PRO A 3 -18.73 52.88 70.83
C PRO A 3 -19.57 52.99 69.54
N ILE A 4 -20.13 54.17 69.26
CA ILE A 4 -20.88 54.47 68.04
C ILE A 4 -20.02 54.36 66.77
N ILE A 5 -18.76 54.82 66.83
CA ILE A 5 -17.83 54.78 65.69
C ILE A 5 -17.48 53.32 65.36
N ILE A 6 -17.32 52.47 66.38
CA ILE A 6 -17.03 51.04 66.20
C ILE A 6 -18.20 50.33 65.51
N VAL A 7 -19.44 50.59 65.94
CA VAL A 7 -20.65 50.01 65.32
C VAL A 7 -20.79 50.45 63.86
N LEU A 8 -20.52 51.73 63.55
CA LEU A 8 -20.59 52.24 62.19
C LEU A 8 -19.56 51.57 61.27
N ILE A 9 -18.32 51.39 61.75
CA ILE A 9 -17.26 50.70 61.00
C ILE A 9 -17.67 49.24 60.71
N ILE A 10 -18.22 48.53 61.70
CA ILE A 10 -18.69 47.15 61.52
C ILE A 10 -19.82 47.08 60.48
N LEU A 11 -20.77 48.01 60.53
CA LEU A 11 -21.88 48.06 59.58
C LEU A 11 -21.38 48.29 58.15
N VAL A 12 -20.45 49.24 57.96
CA VAL A 12 -19.85 49.53 56.65
C VAL A 12 -19.10 48.31 56.11
N VAL A 13 -18.31 47.63 56.96
CA VAL A 13 -17.61 46.40 56.58
C VAL A 13 -18.59 45.29 56.21
N LEU A 14 -19.68 45.12 56.97
CA LEU A 14 -20.70 44.10 56.68
C LEU A 14 -21.42 44.38 55.36
N VAL A 15 -21.81 45.64 55.10
CA VAL A 15 -22.41 46.06 53.83
C VAL A 15 -21.43 45.84 52.68
N PHE A 16 -20.16 46.16 52.86
CA PHE A 16 -19.13 45.96 51.84
C PHE A 16 -18.93 44.46 51.51
N ILE A 17 -18.87 43.60 52.53
CA ILE A 17 -18.80 42.13 52.35
C ILE A 17 -20.07 41.62 51.65
N ALA A 18 -21.24 42.11 52.02
CA ALA A 18 -22.50 41.73 51.40
C ALA A 18 -22.51 42.10 49.91
N LEU A 19 -22.08 43.31 49.55
CA LEU A 19 -21.99 43.77 48.16
C LEU A 19 -21.04 42.91 47.31
N ILE A 20 -19.85 42.57 47.83
CA ILE A 20 -18.91 41.70 47.12
C ILE A 20 -19.50 40.30 46.92
N LYS A 21 -20.15 39.74 47.95
CA LYS A 21 -20.78 38.41 47.87
C LYS A 21 -22.05 38.38 47.01
N THR A 22 -22.63 39.53 46.71
CA THR A 22 -23.85 39.65 45.91
C THR A 22 -23.58 39.39 44.42
N ILE A 23 -22.44 39.84 43.91
CA ILE A 23 -22.10 39.72 42.49
C ILE A 23 -21.22 38.50 42.29
N GLN A 24 -21.78 37.46 41.67
CA GLN A 24 -21.05 36.25 41.32
C GLN A 24 -20.87 36.16 39.80
N VAL A 25 -19.63 36.04 39.36
CA VAL A 25 -19.29 35.82 37.96
C VAL A 25 -19.10 34.33 37.71
N ILE A 26 -19.90 33.78 36.78
CA ILE A 26 -19.79 32.39 36.34
C ILE A 26 -19.04 32.35 35.00
N PRO A 27 -17.95 31.56 34.89
CA PRO A 27 -17.22 31.39 33.64
C PRO A 27 -18.10 30.83 32.51
N GLN A 28 -17.65 31.02 31.27
CA GLN A 28 -18.26 30.38 30.11
C GLN A 28 -18.18 28.85 30.22
N ALA A 29 -19.18 28.16 29.67
CA ALA A 29 -19.32 26.71 29.73
C ALA A 29 -19.27 26.13 31.16
N SER A 30 -19.75 26.89 32.14
CA SER A 30 -19.94 26.45 33.52
C SER A 30 -21.32 26.87 34.01
N ALA A 31 -21.89 26.06 34.88
CA ALA A 31 -23.13 26.37 35.59
C ALA A 31 -22.95 26.21 37.09
N ALA A 32 -23.68 27.00 37.88
CA ALA A 32 -23.68 26.87 39.33
C ALA A 32 -25.11 26.79 39.85
N ILE A 33 -25.34 25.98 40.87
CA ILE A 33 -26.68 25.80 41.44
C ILE A 33 -26.81 26.63 42.70
N VAL A 34 -27.93 27.35 42.81
CA VAL A 34 -28.25 28.15 43.98
C VAL A 34 -29.31 27.45 44.81
N GLU A 35 -28.96 27.23 46.07
CA GLU A 35 -29.85 26.73 47.12
C GLU A 35 -30.17 27.86 48.08
N ARG A 36 -31.45 28.01 48.44
CA ARG A 36 -31.91 28.90 49.49
C ARG A 36 -32.46 28.06 50.63
N PHE A 37 -31.85 28.13 51.80
CA PHE A 37 -32.18 27.26 52.95
C PHE A 37 -32.24 25.77 52.56
N GLY A 38 -31.33 25.31 51.69
CA GLY A 38 -31.27 23.92 51.22
C GLY A 38 -32.25 23.55 50.10
N ARG A 39 -33.13 24.47 49.66
CA ARG A 39 -34.04 24.25 48.53
C ARG A 39 -33.47 24.84 47.24
N TYR A 40 -33.50 24.06 46.16
CA TYR A 40 -33.17 24.56 44.82
C TYR A 40 -34.03 25.79 44.46
N THR A 41 -33.36 26.86 44.03
CA THR A 41 -34.03 28.09 43.58
C THR A 41 -33.84 28.31 42.08
N ARG A 42 -32.59 28.32 41.61
CA ARG A 42 -32.27 28.53 40.19
C ARG A 42 -30.86 28.06 39.85
N THR A 43 -30.60 27.90 38.56
CA THR A 43 -29.27 27.63 37.99
C THR A 43 -28.68 28.93 37.43
N LEU A 44 -27.44 29.25 37.82
CA LEU A 44 -26.68 30.37 37.29
C LEU A 44 -25.90 29.91 36.07
N ASN A 45 -26.18 30.56 34.93
CA ASN A 45 -25.45 30.34 33.69
C ASN A 45 -24.27 31.33 33.58
N ALA A 46 -23.46 31.17 32.53
CA ALA A 46 -22.31 32.03 32.27
C ALA A 46 -22.67 33.52 32.26
N GLY A 47 -21.82 34.33 32.89
CA GLY A 47 -22.01 35.77 33.01
C GLY A 47 -22.17 36.27 34.45
N LEU A 48 -22.61 37.53 34.57
CA LEU A 48 -22.77 38.20 35.85
C LEU A 48 -24.13 37.83 36.46
N ASN A 49 -24.08 37.21 37.64
CA ASN A 49 -25.26 36.76 38.37
C ASN A 49 -25.32 37.44 39.73
N ILE A 50 -26.52 37.87 40.13
CA ILE A 50 -26.76 38.53 41.41
C ILE A 50 -27.37 37.51 42.36
N VAL A 51 -26.74 37.21 43.49
CA VAL A 51 -27.23 36.30 44.54
C VAL A 51 -27.45 37.04 45.84
N VAL A 52 -28.40 36.59 46.67
CA VAL A 52 -28.64 37.22 47.97
C VAL A 52 -27.61 36.69 48.97
N PRO A 53 -26.68 37.53 49.47
CA PRO A 53 -25.63 37.07 50.37
C PRO A 53 -26.25 36.52 51.67
N PHE A 54 -25.59 35.53 52.27
CA PHE A 54 -25.98 34.83 53.51
C PHE A 54 -27.23 33.93 53.44
N ILE A 55 -28.18 34.22 52.55
CA ILE A 55 -29.39 33.39 52.36
C ILE A 55 -29.19 32.36 51.24
N ASP A 56 -28.63 32.81 50.11
CA ASP A 56 -28.35 31.96 48.96
C ASP A 56 -26.98 31.29 49.15
N THR A 57 -26.94 29.97 49.04
CA THR A 57 -25.73 29.16 49.03
C THR A 57 -25.50 28.64 47.61
N ILE A 58 -24.31 28.89 47.08
CA ILE A 58 -23.91 28.38 45.76
C ILE A 58 -23.23 27.03 45.98
N ARG A 59 -23.82 25.96 45.43
CA ARG A 59 -23.21 24.63 45.39
C ARG A 59 -22.06 24.62 44.37
N ASN A 60 -21.36 23.48 44.24
CA ASN A 60 -20.30 23.25 43.28
C ASN A 60 -20.67 23.74 41.87
N ARG A 61 -19.68 24.37 41.23
CA ARG A 61 -19.73 24.73 39.82
C ARG A 61 -19.54 23.46 38.99
N ILE A 62 -20.42 23.26 38.03
CA ILE A 62 -20.38 22.13 37.11
C ILE A 62 -19.83 22.63 35.78
N ASP A 63 -18.82 21.92 35.27
CA ASP A 63 -18.29 22.15 33.93
C ASP A 63 -19.24 21.52 32.91
N LEU A 64 -19.70 22.34 31.96
CA LEU A 64 -20.61 21.91 30.89
C LEU A 64 -19.85 21.43 29.65
N ARG A 65 -18.52 21.57 29.62
CA ARG A 65 -17.69 21.08 28.52
C ARG A 65 -17.68 19.56 28.50
N GLU A 66 -17.32 19.02 27.34
CA GLU A 66 -17.06 17.59 27.20
C GLU A 66 -15.89 17.18 28.10
N GLN A 67 -16.14 16.13 28.88
CA GLN A 67 -15.21 15.56 29.83
C GLN A 67 -14.96 14.10 29.46
N VAL A 68 -13.72 13.68 29.68
CA VAL A 68 -13.27 12.31 29.44
C VAL A 68 -12.99 11.64 30.78
N VAL A 69 -13.59 10.48 31.00
CA VAL A 69 -13.34 9.66 32.20
C VAL A 69 -12.97 8.25 31.76
N PRO A 70 -11.76 7.78 32.11
CA PRO A 70 -11.40 6.37 31.95
C PRO A 70 -12.00 5.55 33.10
N PHE A 71 -12.51 4.37 32.78
CA PHE A 71 -12.95 3.39 33.77
C PHE A 71 -11.93 2.24 33.88
N PRO A 72 -11.77 1.66 35.07
CA PRO A 72 -10.82 0.57 35.28
C PRO A 72 -11.23 -0.68 34.48
N PRO A 73 -10.26 -1.55 34.12
CA PRO A 73 -10.53 -2.82 33.46
C PRO A 73 -11.57 -3.64 34.22
N GLN A 74 -12.58 -4.14 33.50
CA GLN A 74 -13.62 -4.98 34.07
C GLN A 74 -13.57 -6.38 33.46
N PRO A 75 -13.54 -7.45 34.28
CA PRO A 75 -13.59 -8.82 33.77
C PRO A 75 -15.01 -9.15 33.30
N VAL A 76 -15.12 -9.56 32.04
CA VAL A 76 -16.37 -9.98 31.40
C VAL A 76 -16.17 -11.36 30.79
N ILE A 77 -17.22 -12.18 30.81
CA ILE A 77 -17.21 -13.52 30.21
C ILE A 77 -17.86 -13.44 28.83
N THR A 78 -17.15 -13.90 27.81
CA THR A 78 -17.65 -14.02 26.43
C THR A 78 -18.54 -15.26 26.26
N GLN A 79 -19.21 -15.38 25.11
CA GLN A 79 -20.07 -16.53 24.78
C GLN A 79 -19.33 -17.88 24.80
N ASP A 80 -18.05 -17.88 24.44
CA ASP A 80 -17.14 -19.03 24.47
C ASP A 80 -16.52 -19.29 25.85
N ASN A 81 -17.07 -18.67 26.90
CA ASN A 81 -16.68 -18.88 28.29
C ASN A 81 -15.22 -18.49 28.59
N LEU A 82 -14.71 -17.47 27.91
CA LEU A 82 -13.41 -16.87 28.17
C LEU A 82 -13.57 -15.58 28.99
N VAL A 83 -12.66 -15.35 29.93
CA VAL A 83 -12.64 -14.11 30.72
C VAL A 83 -11.77 -13.09 30.00
N VAL A 84 -12.37 -12.00 29.56
CA VAL A 84 -11.69 -10.86 28.92
C VAL A 84 -11.75 -9.64 29.82
N ASN A 85 -10.65 -8.89 29.93
CA ASN A 85 -10.64 -7.60 30.61
C ASN A 85 -10.87 -6.50 29.57
N ILE A 86 -11.84 -5.62 29.85
CA ILE A 86 -12.20 -4.55 28.93
C ILE A 86 -11.98 -3.19 29.60
N ASP A 87 -11.14 -2.38 28.97
CA ASP A 87 -10.90 -0.99 29.34
C ASP A 87 -11.78 -0.08 28.50
N THR A 88 -12.45 0.87 29.15
CA THR A 88 -13.33 1.82 28.45
C THR A 88 -13.09 3.25 28.86
N VAL A 89 -13.31 4.16 27.92
CA VAL A 89 -13.25 5.60 28.13
C VAL A 89 -14.55 6.21 27.63
N ILE A 90 -15.15 7.08 28.45
CA ILE A 90 -16.43 7.70 28.14
C ILE A 90 -16.27 9.20 28.04
N TYR A 91 -16.80 9.74 26.94
CA TYR A 91 -16.89 11.16 26.66
C TYR A 91 -18.32 11.61 26.92
N TYR A 92 -18.50 12.42 27.94
CA TYR A 92 -19.81 12.93 28.33
C TYR A 92 -19.77 14.43 28.55
N GLN A 93 -20.93 15.07 28.48
CA GLN A 93 -21.11 16.46 28.83
C GLN A 93 -22.36 16.62 29.68
N VAL A 94 -22.31 17.52 30.65
CA VAL A 94 -23.49 17.88 31.43
C VAL A 94 -24.31 18.88 30.63
N THR A 95 -25.56 18.51 30.32
CA THR A 95 -26.52 19.34 29.59
C THR A 95 -27.46 20.10 30.52
N ASP A 96 -27.86 19.47 31.64
CA ASP A 96 -28.63 20.11 32.71
C ASP A 96 -27.94 19.91 34.07
N ALA A 97 -27.35 20.99 34.58
CA ALA A 97 -26.67 21.01 35.87
C ALA A 97 -27.61 20.65 37.04
N ARG A 98 -28.88 21.08 36.98
CA ARG A 98 -29.86 20.80 38.04
C ARG A 98 -30.11 19.30 38.12
N ALA A 99 -30.44 18.68 36.99
CA ALA A 99 -30.69 17.25 36.93
C ALA A 99 -29.46 16.44 37.38
N ALA A 100 -28.26 16.82 36.92
CA ALA A 100 -27.02 16.14 37.29
C ALA A 100 -26.69 16.21 38.80
N THR A 101 -27.27 17.17 39.53
CA THR A 101 -27.04 17.34 40.97
C THR A 101 -28.09 16.66 41.84
N TYR A 102 -29.33 16.60 41.37
CA TYR A 102 -30.47 16.16 42.20
C TYR A 102 -31.09 14.83 41.76
N GLU A 103 -30.97 14.44 40.49
CA GLU A 103 -31.56 13.19 39.99
C GLU A 103 -30.65 11.97 40.24
N VAL A 104 -29.37 12.20 40.54
CA VAL A 104 -28.39 11.15 40.84
C VAL A 104 -27.34 11.62 41.85
N ALA A 105 -27.00 10.75 42.81
CA ALA A 105 -26.03 11.07 43.86
C ALA A 105 -24.59 11.22 43.31
N SER A 106 -24.17 10.32 42.43
CA SER A 106 -22.90 10.39 41.71
C SER A 106 -23.10 9.85 40.30
N TYR A 107 -23.20 10.76 39.33
CA TYR A 107 -23.39 10.35 37.95
C TYR A 107 -22.21 9.57 37.38
N ILE A 108 -20.98 9.85 37.82
CA ILE A 108 -19.78 9.13 37.36
C ILE A 108 -19.87 7.65 37.75
N GLN A 109 -20.21 7.37 39.01
CA GLN A 109 -20.37 5.99 39.50
C GLN A 109 -21.57 5.30 38.86
N ALA A 110 -22.67 6.03 38.62
CA ALA A 110 -23.85 5.46 37.97
C ALA A 110 -23.56 5.09 36.51
N ILE A 111 -22.84 5.95 35.78
CA ILE A 111 -22.35 5.67 34.42
C ILE A 111 -21.42 4.45 34.42
N GLU A 112 -20.51 4.34 35.38
CA GLU A 112 -19.61 3.17 35.52
C GLU A 112 -20.41 1.87 35.66
N GLN A 113 -21.39 1.84 36.57
CA GLN A 113 -22.22 0.66 36.81
C GLN A 113 -23.08 0.27 35.59
N LEU A 114 -23.65 1.28 34.90
CA LEU A 114 -24.36 1.04 33.65
C LEU A 114 -23.44 0.49 32.57
N THR A 115 -22.21 1.00 32.48
CA THR A 115 -21.20 0.55 31.52
C THR A 115 -20.84 -0.91 31.78
N VAL A 116 -20.56 -1.29 33.04
CA VAL A 116 -20.27 -2.69 33.44
C VAL A 116 -21.42 -3.62 33.05
N THR A 117 -22.65 -3.23 33.35
CA THR A 117 -23.83 -4.06 33.08
C THR A 117 -24.06 -4.21 31.58
N THR A 118 -23.88 -3.13 30.82
CA THR A 118 -24.07 -3.13 29.37
C THR A 118 -22.96 -3.91 28.66
N LEU A 119 -21.70 -3.76 29.09
CA LEU A 119 -20.57 -4.57 28.63
C LEU A 119 -20.85 -6.06 28.85
N ARG A 120 -21.29 -6.45 30.05
CA ARG A 120 -21.61 -7.86 30.35
C ARG A 120 -22.68 -8.42 29.42
N ASN A 121 -23.72 -7.63 29.12
CA ASN A 121 -24.80 -8.06 28.24
C ASN A 121 -24.37 -8.19 26.77
N ILE A 122 -23.63 -7.23 26.25
CA ILE A 122 -23.18 -7.24 24.84
C ILE A 122 -22.15 -8.35 24.62
N ILE A 123 -21.10 -8.37 25.44
CA ILE A 123 -19.97 -9.28 25.29
C ILE A 123 -20.37 -10.72 25.63
N GLY A 124 -21.30 -10.92 26.56
CA GLY A 124 -21.85 -12.25 26.85
C GLY A 124 -22.56 -12.90 25.65
N GLY A 125 -22.99 -12.10 24.66
CA GLY A 125 -23.57 -12.57 23.40
C GLY A 125 -22.60 -12.61 22.22
N MET A 126 -21.30 -12.38 22.45
CA MET A 126 -20.24 -12.38 21.43
C MET A 126 -19.15 -13.39 21.80
N ASP A 127 -18.56 -14.05 20.80
CA ASP A 127 -17.33 -14.80 20.99
C ASP A 127 -16.10 -13.87 21.09
N LEU A 128 -14.93 -14.42 21.46
CA LEU A 128 -13.71 -13.65 21.60
C LEU A 128 -13.28 -12.96 20.28
N GLU A 129 -13.37 -13.67 19.15
CA GLU A 129 -12.90 -13.14 17.85
C GLU A 129 -13.75 -11.92 17.43
N ARG A 130 -15.07 -12.04 17.47
CA ARG A 130 -15.99 -10.93 17.17
C ARG A 130 -15.82 -9.79 18.14
N THR A 131 -15.56 -10.08 19.42
CA THR A 131 -15.27 -9.04 20.42
C THR A 131 -14.02 -8.23 20.05
N LEU A 132 -12.98 -8.88 19.50
CA LEU A 132 -11.74 -8.23 19.08
C LEU A 132 -11.89 -7.44 17.77
N THR A 133 -12.70 -7.93 16.83
CA THR A 133 -12.88 -7.33 15.50
C THR A 133 -13.98 -6.27 15.43
N SER A 134 -15.06 -6.41 16.21
CA SER A 134 -16.27 -5.58 16.11
C SER A 134 -16.33 -4.46 17.15
N ARG A 135 -15.22 -3.72 17.31
CA ARG A 135 -15.13 -2.63 18.32
C ARG A 135 -16.16 -1.52 18.08
N GLU A 136 -16.42 -1.18 16.82
CA GLU A 136 -17.38 -0.16 16.43
C GLU A 136 -18.82 -0.55 16.80
N GLU A 137 -19.17 -1.83 16.66
CA GLU A 137 -20.48 -2.38 17.05
C GLU A 137 -20.69 -2.21 18.56
N ILE A 138 -19.67 -2.56 19.36
CA ILE A 138 -19.71 -2.45 20.82
C ILE A 138 -19.78 -0.97 21.25
N ASN A 139 -18.96 -0.10 20.65
CA ASN A 139 -18.96 1.34 20.95
C ASN A 139 -20.33 1.97 20.65
N ALA A 140 -20.96 1.62 19.52
CA ALA A 140 -22.26 2.14 19.13
C ALA A 140 -23.37 1.66 20.08
N ALA A 141 -23.38 0.37 20.42
CA ALA A 141 -24.34 -0.22 21.35
C ALA A 141 -24.22 0.37 22.75
N LEU A 142 -23.00 0.49 23.29
CA LEU A 142 -22.75 1.13 24.59
C LEU A 142 -23.22 2.58 24.60
N ARG A 143 -22.85 3.37 23.57
CA ARG A 143 -23.28 4.78 23.48
C ARG A 143 -24.80 4.90 23.50
N GLY A 144 -25.51 4.06 22.74
CA GLY A 144 -26.98 4.10 22.67
C GLY A 144 -27.64 3.86 24.03
N VAL A 145 -27.27 2.77 24.72
CA VAL A 145 -27.83 2.42 26.02
C VAL A 145 -27.47 3.45 27.09
N LEU A 146 -26.21 3.92 27.10
CA LEU A 146 -25.75 4.88 28.09
C LEU A 146 -26.41 6.25 27.90
N ASP A 147 -26.48 6.78 26.67
CA ASP A 147 -27.08 8.10 26.41
C ASP A 147 -28.58 8.13 26.77
N GLU A 148 -29.31 7.06 26.47
CA GLU A 148 -30.73 6.93 26.84
C GLU A 148 -30.92 6.94 28.37
N ALA A 149 -30.10 6.17 29.09
CA ALA A 149 -30.20 6.08 30.54
C ALA A 149 -29.74 7.38 31.24
N THR A 150 -28.62 7.96 30.81
CA THR A 150 -28.01 9.15 31.42
C THR A 150 -28.75 10.44 31.10
N GLY A 151 -29.56 10.46 30.03
CA GLY A 151 -30.37 11.61 29.67
C GLY A 151 -31.29 12.09 30.80
N LYS A 152 -31.80 11.16 31.62
CA LYS A 152 -32.62 11.48 32.82
C LYS A 152 -31.85 12.25 33.90
N TRP A 153 -30.53 12.11 33.93
CA TRP A 153 -29.65 12.81 34.86
C TRP A 153 -29.09 14.11 34.27
N GLY A 154 -29.61 14.56 33.11
CA GLY A 154 -29.10 15.75 32.44
C GLY A 154 -27.71 15.57 31.84
N ILE A 155 -27.30 14.33 31.55
CA ILE A 155 -25.98 14.01 31.00
C ILE A 155 -26.13 13.38 29.62
N ARG A 156 -25.37 13.90 28.68
CA ARG A 156 -25.29 13.37 27.32
C ARG A 156 -23.98 12.61 27.15
N VAL A 157 -24.06 11.37 26.66
CA VAL A 157 -22.89 10.57 26.30
C VAL A 157 -22.63 10.77 24.81
N ASN A 158 -21.59 11.53 24.50
CA ASN A 158 -21.25 11.85 23.12
C ASN A 158 -20.55 10.66 22.44
N ARG A 159 -19.64 10.00 23.17
CA ARG A 159 -18.83 8.90 22.63
C ARG A 159 -18.39 7.92 23.70
N VAL A 160 -18.28 6.66 23.32
CA VAL A 160 -17.69 5.57 24.11
C VAL A 160 -16.60 4.94 23.28
N GLU A 161 -15.45 4.71 23.88
CA GLU A 161 -14.32 4.03 23.24
C GLU A 161 -13.80 2.88 24.11
N LEU A 162 -13.73 1.69 23.53
CA LEU A 162 -12.92 0.60 24.08
C LEU A 162 -11.43 0.95 23.92
N LYS A 163 -10.71 1.09 25.03
CA LYS A 163 -9.28 1.36 25.05
C LYS A 163 -8.48 0.08 24.79
N ALA A 164 -8.85 -1.01 25.43
CA ALA A 164 -8.20 -2.32 25.29
C ALA A 164 -9.19 -3.46 25.56
N ILE A 165 -8.96 -4.60 24.92
CA ILE A 165 -9.65 -5.86 25.18
C ILE A 165 -8.54 -6.90 25.36
N GLU A 166 -8.40 -7.41 26.57
CA GLU A 166 -7.29 -8.28 26.95
C GLU A 166 -7.82 -9.69 27.29
N PRO A 167 -7.61 -10.68 26.40
CA PRO A 167 -7.90 -12.07 26.71
C PRO A 167 -6.88 -12.65 27.70
N PRO A 168 -7.10 -13.86 28.25
CA PRO A 168 -6.09 -14.50 29.08
C PRO A 168 -4.85 -14.86 28.24
N THR A 169 -3.68 -14.81 28.86
CA THR A 169 -2.37 -14.98 28.18
C THR A 169 -2.26 -16.30 27.40
N SER A 170 -2.83 -17.40 27.92
CA SER A 170 -2.84 -18.71 27.25
C SER A 170 -3.52 -18.69 25.87
N ILE A 171 -4.59 -17.89 25.72
CA ILE A 171 -5.32 -17.74 24.46
C ILE A 171 -4.58 -16.78 23.53
N GLN A 172 -4.01 -15.68 24.07
CA GLN A 172 -3.17 -14.77 23.29
C GLN A 172 -2.01 -15.51 22.60
N ASP A 173 -1.28 -16.35 23.34
CA ASP A 173 -0.15 -17.12 22.78
C ASP A 173 -0.59 -18.09 21.68
N SER A 174 -1.76 -18.71 21.87
CA SER A 174 -2.32 -19.67 20.91
C SER A 174 -2.79 -18.96 19.63
N MET A 175 -3.49 -17.84 19.78
CA MET A 175 -3.92 -17.00 18.66
C MET A 175 -2.73 -16.42 17.91
N GLU A 176 -1.67 -15.96 18.61
CA GLU A 176 -0.47 -15.44 17.95
C GLU A 176 0.21 -16.53 17.10
N LYS A 177 0.35 -17.74 17.65
CA LYS A 177 0.88 -18.90 16.89
C LYS A 177 0.02 -19.23 15.68
N GLN A 178 -1.30 -19.27 15.85
CA GLN A 178 -2.24 -19.55 14.77
C GLN A 178 -2.20 -18.46 13.69
N MET A 179 -2.20 -17.18 14.09
CA MET A 179 -2.15 -16.04 13.16
C MET A 179 -0.84 -15.97 12.39
N ARG A 180 0.29 -16.32 13.03
CA ARG A 180 1.58 -16.47 12.34
C ARG A 180 1.52 -17.58 11.31
N ALA A 181 1.04 -18.77 11.69
CA ALA A 181 0.90 -19.90 10.77
C ALA A 181 -0.02 -19.59 9.57
N ASP A 182 -1.15 -18.91 9.80
CA ASP A 182 -2.07 -18.51 8.73
C ASP A 182 -1.47 -17.42 7.82
N ARG A 183 -0.74 -16.46 8.38
CA ARG A 183 -0.01 -15.46 7.58
C ARG A 183 1.08 -16.10 6.74
N ASP A 184 1.87 -17.01 7.31
CA ASP A 184 2.93 -17.72 6.61
C ASP A 184 2.36 -18.57 5.46
N LYS A 185 1.24 -19.27 5.71
CA LYS A 185 0.53 -20.02 4.68
C LYS A 185 0.03 -19.12 3.55
N ARG A 186 -0.60 -17.97 3.88
CA ARG A 186 -1.08 -17.01 2.88
C ARG A 186 0.07 -16.40 2.09
N ALA A 187 1.17 -16.06 2.75
CA ALA A 187 2.37 -15.54 2.11
C ALA A 187 2.96 -16.55 1.12
N ALA A 188 3.06 -17.84 1.51
CA ALA A 188 3.55 -18.90 0.63
C ALA A 188 2.65 -19.10 -0.60
N ILE A 189 1.32 -19.07 -0.43
CA ILE A 189 0.37 -19.17 -1.55
C ILE A 189 0.53 -17.98 -2.50
N LEU A 190 0.54 -16.76 -1.96
CA LEU A 190 0.68 -15.55 -2.76
C LEU A 190 2.02 -15.51 -3.51
N GLN A 191 3.10 -15.98 -2.89
CA GLN A 191 4.40 -16.11 -3.54
C GLN A 191 4.37 -17.14 -4.67
N ALA A 192 3.76 -18.30 -4.45
CA ALA A 192 3.62 -19.33 -5.48
C ALA A 192 2.76 -18.84 -6.66
N GLU A 193 1.67 -18.13 -6.39
CA GLU A 193 0.84 -17.48 -7.41
C GLU A 193 1.61 -16.40 -8.18
N GLY A 194 2.40 -15.58 -7.48
CA GLY A 194 3.26 -14.57 -8.10
C GLY A 194 4.33 -15.17 -9.02
N VAL A 195 4.99 -16.27 -8.61
CA VAL A 195 5.96 -17.00 -9.44
C VAL A 195 5.27 -17.57 -10.68
N ARG A 196 4.15 -18.27 -10.50
CA ARG A 196 3.37 -18.83 -11.62
C ARG A 196 2.93 -17.76 -12.61
N GLN A 197 2.41 -16.63 -12.12
CA GLN A 197 1.97 -15.53 -12.98
C GLN A 197 3.14 -14.89 -13.71
N SER A 198 4.29 -14.72 -13.04
CA SER A 198 5.52 -14.20 -13.66
C SER A 198 6.01 -15.13 -14.78
N GLU A 199 6.01 -16.44 -14.56
CA GLU A 199 6.39 -17.44 -15.56
C GLU A 199 5.47 -17.43 -16.79
N ILE A 200 4.15 -17.33 -16.57
CA ILE A 200 3.17 -17.21 -17.66
C ILE A 200 3.42 -15.96 -18.48
N LEU A 201 3.53 -14.79 -17.83
CA LEU A 201 3.78 -13.52 -18.51
C LEU A 201 5.11 -13.53 -19.28
N ARG A 202 6.13 -14.18 -18.73
CA ARG A 202 7.43 -14.34 -19.41
C ARG A 202 7.30 -15.22 -20.65
N ALA A 203 6.63 -16.35 -20.56
CA ALA A 203 6.40 -17.25 -21.70
C ALA A 203 5.56 -16.58 -22.80
N GLU A 204 4.53 -15.83 -22.42
CA GLU A 204 3.72 -15.04 -23.35
C GLU A 204 4.55 -13.94 -24.04
N GLY A 205 5.38 -13.23 -23.27
CA GLY A 205 6.31 -12.23 -23.80
C GLY A 205 7.34 -12.81 -24.76
N GLU A 206 7.92 -13.98 -24.44
CA GLU A 206 8.85 -14.70 -25.31
C GLU A 206 8.17 -15.15 -26.62
N LYS A 207 6.98 -15.74 -26.54
CA LYS A 207 6.17 -16.12 -27.71
C LYS A 207 5.87 -14.91 -28.60
N GLN A 208 5.38 -13.82 -28.00
CA GLN A 208 5.05 -12.60 -28.73
C GLN A 208 6.29 -11.98 -29.38
N SER A 209 7.42 -11.97 -28.67
CA SER A 209 8.70 -11.49 -29.21
C SER A 209 9.17 -12.34 -30.39
N GLN A 210 9.01 -13.66 -30.36
CA GLN A 210 9.40 -14.54 -31.46
C GLN A 210 8.53 -14.31 -32.70
N ILE A 211 7.21 -14.17 -32.52
CA ILE A 211 6.28 -13.87 -33.62
C ILE A 211 6.63 -12.53 -34.27
N LEU A 212 6.78 -11.48 -33.47
CA LEU A 212 7.12 -10.14 -33.99
C LEU A 212 8.47 -10.12 -34.72
N ARG A 213 9.45 -10.90 -34.26
CA ARG A 213 10.74 -11.05 -34.97
C ARG A 213 10.56 -11.76 -36.31
N ALA A 214 9.86 -12.89 -36.34
CA ALA A 214 9.62 -13.64 -37.57
C ALA A 214 8.84 -12.81 -38.61
N GLU A 215 7.81 -12.08 -38.18
CA GLU A 215 7.06 -11.15 -39.03
C GLU A 215 7.95 -10.00 -39.54
N GLY A 216 8.78 -9.44 -38.66
CA GLY A 216 9.74 -8.39 -39.02
C GLY A 216 10.77 -8.87 -40.06
N GLU A 217 11.32 -10.07 -39.89
CA GLU A 217 12.26 -10.70 -40.82
C GLU A 217 11.62 -10.99 -42.18
N ALA A 218 10.42 -11.57 -42.19
CA ALA A 218 9.67 -11.84 -43.42
C ALA A 218 9.37 -10.53 -44.19
N LYS A 219 8.92 -9.49 -43.47
CA LYS A 219 8.64 -8.18 -44.07
C LYS A 219 9.92 -7.50 -44.58
N ALA A 220 11.02 -7.60 -43.84
CA ALA A 220 12.31 -7.07 -44.27
C ALA A 220 12.85 -7.80 -45.51
N ALA A 221 12.67 -9.12 -45.59
CA ALA A 221 13.05 -9.92 -46.77
C ALA A 221 12.20 -9.56 -47.99
N ALA A 222 10.88 -9.42 -47.82
CA ALA A 222 9.98 -8.99 -48.90
C ALA A 222 10.35 -7.59 -49.43
N LEU A 223 10.55 -6.62 -48.54
CA LEU A 223 10.97 -5.26 -48.92
C LEU A 223 12.33 -5.24 -49.62
N ARG A 224 13.29 -6.09 -49.20
CA ARG A 224 14.57 -6.25 -49.89
C ARG A 224 14.39 -6.80 -51.29
N ALA A 225 13.61 -7.87 -51.46
CA ALA A 225 13.34 -8.47 -52.76
C ALA A 225 12.61 -7.51 -53.71
N GLU A 226 11.65 -6.73 -53.20
CA GLU A 226 10.98 -5.67 -53.97
C GLU A 226 11.95 -4.56 -54.37
N GLY A 227 12.82 -4.12 -53.46
CA GLY A 227 13.86 -3.12 -53.72
C GLY A 227 14.85 -3.59 -54.79
N GLU A 228 15.31 -4.83 -54.71
CA GLU A 228 16.18 -5.46 -55.72
C GLU A 228 15.48 -5.58 -57.07
N ALA A 229 14.23 -6.06 -57.10
CA ALA A 229 13.46 -6.16 -58.33
C ALA A 229 13.26 -4.79 -58.98
N GLN A 230 13.00 -3.75 -58.17
CA GLN A 230 12.85 -2.38 -58.67
C GLN A 230 14.17 -1.82 -59.19
N ALA A 231 15.27 -2.05 -58.49
CA ALA A 231 16.60 -1.67 -58.95
C ALA A 231 16.96 -2.36 -60.27
N ILE A 232 16.74 -3.67 -60.37
CA ILE A 232 16.94 -4.44 -61.61
C ILE A 232 16.08 -3.88 -62.75
N ARG A 233 14.78 -3.63 -62.52
CA ARG A 233 13.89 -3.02 -63.52
C ARG A 233 14.42 -1.67 -64.00
N THR A 234 14.80 -0.80 -63.07
CA THR A 234 15.30 0.54 -63.38
C THR A 234 16.59 0.48 -64.21
N VAL A 235 17.53 -0.40 -63.83
CA VAL A 235 18.78 -0.62 -64.58
C VAL A 235 18.47 -1.22 -65.96
N PHE A 236 17.60 -2.22 -66.05
CA PHE A 236 17.20 -2.85 -67.31
C PHE A 236 16.57 -1.84 -68.27
N GLU A 237 15.62 -1.02 -67.81
CA GLU A 237 14.99 0.03 -68.59
C GLU A 237 15.99 1.10 -69.03
N SER A 238 16.90 1.51 -68.13
CA SER A 238 17.95 2.49 -68.45
C SER A 238 18.92 1.97 -69.51
N ILE A 239 19.27 0.68 -69.47
CA ILE A 239 20.12 0.03 -70.49
C ILE A 239 19.39 -0.02 -71.84
N HIS A 240 18.10 -0.38 -71.86
CA HIS A 240 17.33 -0.47 -73.10
C HIS A 240 17.06 0.92 -73.72
N ALA A 241 16.81 1.93 -72.90
CA ALA A 241 16.57 3.30 -73.36
C ALA A 241 17.86 3.99 -73.87
N GLY A 242 19.04 3.59 -73.36
CA GLY A 242 20.32 4.15 -73.76
C GLY A 242 20.95 3.55 -75.02
N ASP A 243 20.37 2.47 -75.57
CA ASP A 243 20.84 1.71 -76.76
C ASP A 243 22.38 1.56 -76.85
N PRO A 244 23.04 0.93 -75.85
CA PRO A 244 24.49 0.88 -75.77
C PRO A 244 25.11 0.00 -76.86
N ASP A 245 26.18 0.50 -77.48
CA ASP A 245 26.94 -0.21 -78.52
C ASP A 245 27.46 -1.58 -78.01
N GLN A 246 27.44 -2.61 -78.88
CA GLN A 246 27.71 -4.02 -78.58
C GLN A 246 29.12 -4.26 -77.98
N LYS A 247 30.05 -3.33 -78.22
CA LYS A 247 31.40 -3.31 -77.65
C LYS A 247 31.44 -2.92 -76.17
N LEU A 248 30.47 -2.13 -75.68
CA LEU A 248 30.36 -1.71 -74.28
C LEU A 248 29.84 -2.85 -73.38
N LEU A 249 28.85 -3.60 -73.88
CA LEU A 249 28.28 -4.77 -73.18
C LEU A 249 29.32 -5.88 -73.00
N SER A 250 30.14 -6.13 -74.02
CA SER A 250 31.24 -7.10 -73.95
C SER A 250 32.36 -6.67 -73.00
N TYR A 251 32.62 -5.36 -72.87
CA TYR A 251 33.54 -4.82 -71.85
C TYR A 251 32.97 -4.91 -70.42
N GLN A 252 31.69 -4.60 -70.18
CA GLN A 252 31.05 -4.82 -68.88
C GLN A 252 31.03 -6.31 -68.49
N TYR A 253 30.77 -7.20 -69.44
CA TYR A 253 30.83 -8.64 -69.22
C TYR A 253 32.23 -9.09 -68.77
N LEU A 254 33.30 -8.59 -69.42
CA LEU A 254 34.68 -8.79 -68.99
C LEU A 254 34.99 -8.21 -67.60
N GLN A 255 34.39 -7.08 -67.21
CA GLN A 255 34.50 -6.50 -65.86
C GLN A 255 33.71 -7.25 -64.77
N MET A 256 32.67 -7.99 -65.15
CA MET A 256 31.89 -8.83 -64.23
C MET A 256 32.55 -10.20 -63.98
N LEU A 257 33.44 -10.66 -64.87
CA LEU A 257 34.17 -11.91 -64.71
C LEU A 257 34.97 -12.02 -63.38
N PRO A 258 35.69 -10.99 -62.90
CA PRO A 258 36.34 -11.01 -61.60
C PRO A 258 35.35 -11.20 -60.43
N LYS A 259 34.20 -10.51 -60.45
CA LYS A 259 33.17 -10.65 -59.41
C LYS A 259 32.49 -12.02 -59.42
N ILE A 260 32.37 -12.63 -60.60
CA ILE A 260 31.91 -14.02 -60.76
C ILE A 260 32.98 -15.01 -60.25
N ALA A 261 34.27 -14.66 -60.33
CA ALA A 261 35.37 -15.48 -59.82
C ALA A 261 35.57 -15.39 -58.29
N GLU A 262 35.08 -14.33 -57.63
CA GLU A 262 35.18 -14.12 -56.17
C GLU A 262 34.07 -14.82 -55.35
N GLY A 263 33.00 -15.32 -55.98
CA GLY A 263 31.93 -16.04 -55.28
C GLY A 263 32.28 -17.51 -55.01
N ASP A 264 32.12 -17.97 -53.76
CA ASP A 264 32.51 -19.30 -53.23
C ASP A 264 31.87 -20.55 -53.91
N ALA A 265 31.16 -20.40 -55.04
CA ALA A 265 30.36 -21.45 -55.68
C ALA A 265 30.73 -21.79 -57.15
N ASN A 266 31.97 -21.54 -57.60
CA ASN A 266 32.37 -21.77 -59.00
C ASN A 266 32.99 -23.16 -59.29
N LYS A 267 32.15 -24.21 -59.36
CA LYS A 267 32.58 -25.57 -59.79
C LYS A 267 32.04 -26.06 -61.14
N LEU A 268 31.23 -25.27 -61.86
CA LEU A 268 30.67 -25.71 -63.14
C LEU A 268 31.31 -24.98 -64.32
N TRP A 269 32.30 -25.63 -64.92
CA TRP A 269 32.97 -25.18 -66.14
C TRP A 269 32.21 -25.73 -67.34
N ILE A 270 31.48 -24.88 -68.08
CA ILE A 270 30.88 -25.23 -69.38
C ILE A 270 31.82 -24.71 -70.45
N VAL A 271 32.51 -25.62 -71.13
CA VAL A 271 33.37 -25.30 -72.27
C VAL A 271 32.57 -25.53 -73.54
N PRO A 272 32.43 -24.52 -74.43
CA PRO A 272 31.91 -24.73 -75.77
C PRO A 272 32.78 -25.72 -76.53
N SER A 273 32.14 -26.68 -77.19
CA SER A 273 32.77 -27.78 -77.93
C SER A 273 33.74 -27.34 -79.04
N GLU A 274 33.75 -26.07 -79.45
CA GLU A 274 34.68 -25.54 -80.45
C GLU A 274 36.14 -25.40 -79.95
N ILE A 275 36.37 -25.38 -78.62
CA ILE A 275 37.73 -25.32 -78.04
C ILE A 275 38.45 -26.68 -78.14
N GLY A 276 37.69 -27.79 -78.18
CA GLY A 276 38.23 -29.15 -78.24
C GLY A 276 38.94 -29.49 -79.55
N ASP A 277 38.47 -28.94 -80.67
CA ASP A 277 39.04 -29.20 -82.00
C ASP A 277 40.35 -28.43 -82.24
N ALA A 278 40.48 -27.24 -81.64
CA ALA A 278 41.73 -26.47 -81.67
C ALA A 278 42.86 -27.15 -80.88
N LEU A 279 42.53 -27.89 -79.81
CA LEU A 279 43.52 -28.51 -78.93
C LEU A 279 44.12 -29.81 -79.49
N LYS A 280 43.39 -30.54 -80.34
CA LYS A 280 43.91 -31.73 -81.06
C LYS A 280 44.99 -31.38 -82.09
N GLY A 281 44.95 -30.18 -82.68
CA GLY A 281 45.99 -29.70 -83.59
C GLY A 281 47.32 -29.38 -82.88
N LEU A 282 47.27 -29.07 -81.58
CA LEU A 282 48.44 -28.74 -80.75
C LEU A 282 49.07 -29.97 -80.09
N SER A 283 48.31 -31.03 -79.82
CA SER A 283 48.82 -32.25 -79.16
C SER A 283 49.66 -33.15 -80.08
N GLY A 284 49.61 -32.97 -81.40
CA GLY A 284 50.48 -33.68 -82.36
C GLY A 284 51.93 -33.18 -82.40
N ALA A 285 52.19 -31.98 -81.86
CA ALA A 285 53.50 -31.32 -81.96
C ALA A 285 54.39 -31.46 -80.72
N PHE A 286 53.87 -31.93 -79.58
CA PHE A 286 54.59 -31.96 -78.30
C PHE A 286 54.85 -33.37 -77.73
N GLY A 287 54.55 -34.43 -78.48
CA GLY A 287 54.72 -35.83 -78.05
C GLY A 287 56.15 -36.38 -78.05
N ASN A 288 57.19 -35.55 -78.17
CA ASN A 288 58.58 -36.01 -78.13
C ASN A 288 59.39 -35.19 -77.12
N LEU A 289 59.47 -35.68 -75.87
CA LEU A 289 60.59 -35.60 -74.92
C LEU A 289 60.10 -36.09 -73.54
N GLY A 290 60.69 -37.19 -73.06
CA GLY A 290 60.47 -37.74 -71.73
C GLY A 290 61.36 -37.09 -70.65
N PRO A 291 61.68 -37.80 -69.54
CA PRO A 291 61.10 -37.55 -68.22
C PRO A 291 62.14 -37.30 -67.10
N MET A 292 61.70 -36.83 -65.90
CA MET A 292 62.31 -36.96 -64.55
C MET A 292 61.59 -35.95 -63.62
N GLY A 293 61.35 -36.07 -62.31
CA GLY A 293 61.70 -36.94 -61.18
C GLY A 293 61.37 -36.10 -59.92
N GLY A 294 60.62 -36.58 -58.92
CA GLY A 294 61.20 -36.92 -57.61
C GLY A 294 60.58 -36.18 -56.39
N ALA A 295 60.36 -36.97 -55.31
CA ALA A 295 60.30 -36.64 -53.87
C ALA A 295 59.07 -35.94 -53.22
N PRO A 296 58.60 -36.44 -52.04
CA PRO A 296 57.75 -35.70 -51.10
C PRO A 296 58.36 -35.49 -49.68
N THR A 297 57.67 -34.64 -48.90
CA THR A 297 57.76 -34.28 -47.44
C THR A 297 58.79 -33.21 -47.02
N PRO A 298 58.53 -32.35 -45.98
CA PRO A 298 58.02 -32.69 -44.63
C PRO A 298 56.95 -31.76 -43.98
N ALA A 299 56.44 -32.18 -42.81
CA ALA A 299 55.55 -31.47 -41.84
C ALA A 299 56.38 -30.62 -40.84
N PRO A 300 55.91 -30.16 -39.63
CA PRO A 300 54.56 -29.93 -39.05
C PRO A 300 54.41 -28.57 -38.30
N GLY A 301 53.20 -28.23 -37.81
CA GLY A 301 52.94 -27.04 -36.97
C GLY A 301 51.90 -27.29 -35.87
N ALA A 302 52.27 -26.94 -34.64
CA ALA A 302 51.62 -27.23 -33.36
C ALA A 302 50.61 -26.16 -32.89
N GLY A 303 49.72 -26.52 -31.96
CA GLY A 303 48.92 -25.57 -31.16
C GLY A 303 47.92 -26.25 -30.23
N LEU A 304 48.15 -26.12 -28.92
CA LEU A 304 47.48 -26.79 -27.78
C LEU A 304 46.06 -26.25 -27.44
N PRO A 305 45.26 -26.99 -26.63
CA PRO A 305 43.90 -26.64 -26.25
C PRO A 305 43.74 -26.02 -24.83
N SER A 306 42.65 -25.24 -24.71
CA SER A 306 41.75 -24.98 -23.55
C SER A 306 42.31 -24.98 -22.11
N GLN A 307 42.21 -23.83 -21.44
CA GLN A 307 42.26 -23.73 -19.98
C GLN A 307 40.87 -23.80 -19.35
N ASP A 308 40.87 -24.51 -18.23
CA ASP A 308 39.74 -24.95 -17.43
C ASP A 308 39.36 -23.90 -16.36
N ARG A 309 38.14 -24.12 -15.89
CA ARG A 309 37.28 -23.40 -14.95
C ARG A 309 37.72 -23.65 -13.50
N ARG A 310 37.67 -22.62 -12.65
CA ARG A 310 37.16 -22.59 -11.25
C ARG A 310 37.89 -21.54 -10.41
N GLU A 311 37.14 -20.61 -9.82
CA GLU A 311 37.22 -20.26 -8.39
C GLU A 311 36.22 -19.13 -8.07
N LYS A 312 35.31 -19.37 -7.10
CA LYS A 312 35.30 -18.71 -5.78
C LYS A 312 34.00 -19.03 -4.99
N PRO A 313 34.07 -19.24 -3.66
CA PRO A 313 32.92 -19.44 -2.79
C PRO A 313 32.58 -18.20 -1.93
N SER A 314 31.32 -18.18 -1.47
CA SER A 314 30.80 -17.77 -0.15
C SER A 314 31.24 -16.43 0.46
N ILE A 315 30.25 -15.56 0.72
CA ILE A 315 30.36 -14.42 1.64
C ILE A 315 29.21 -14.55 2.65
N ASP A 316 29.57 -14.52 3.94
CA ASP A 316 28.70 -14.22 5.09
C ASP A 316 28.26 -12.75 5.09
#